data_AF-A0A966UZF6-F1
#
_entry.id   AF-A0A966UZF6-F1
#
_cell.length_a   1.000
_cell.length_b   1.000
_cell.length_c   1.000
_cell.angle_alpha   90.00
_cell.angle_beta   90.00
_cell.angle_gamma   90.00
#
_symmetry.space_group_name_H-M   'P 1'
#
loop_
_entity.id
_entity.type
_entity.pdbx_description
1 polymer ?
#
loop_
_entity_poly.entity_id
_entity_poly.type
_entity_poly.pdbx_seq_one_letter_code
_entity_poly.pdbx_strand_id
1 'polypeptide(L)'
;MSREFSPSAEHVESVPSESQNHSDISYDFFTNKKSYGAFSLTKDHNPIIGCIDPRDPIDVAPGDHKITIQTAGGAAGEGVDAALYITAENSFKPFDIENAIERDKNVRGIIVLGAHHDCKFIKGMPSILGEMNNPSNSTQKSAERWASFFHHRENFDKAMPRLMEAAGVMKQHLEEQDRLEELVEHIDSMRPDHSNVKRLLGDNNSKVYVTNFHPHVGYNRNAKPKNPTQAASIQGYHDSIAASIGDVSKSHFMTDQEREMRIASIILRSAATRSVLTKDVPEMRFIEIMPSVDGLHFKEVN
;
A
#
# COMPACT_ATOMS: atom_id res chain seq x y z
N MET A 1 -36.55 -15.48 -9.91
CA MET A 1 -36.36 -15.01 -11.31
C MET A 1 -34.90 -14.65 -11.48
N SER A 2 -34.11 -15.60 -11.96
CA SER A 2 -32.66 -15.46 -12.13
C SER A 2 -32.40 -14.74 -13.46
N ARG A 3 -31.79 -13.56 -13.41
CA ARG A 3 -31.33 -12.86 -14.62
C ARG A 3 -29.91 -13.32 -14.92
N GLU A 4 -29.76 -14.04 -16.01
CA GLU A 4 -28.47 -14.38 -16.62
C GLU A 4 -27.81 -13.09 -17.14
N PHE A 5 -26.56 -12.89 -16.74
CA PHE A 5 -25.66 -11.86 -17.25
C PHE A 5 -25.05 -12.39 -18.55
N SER A 6 -25.31 -11.72 -19.67
CA SER A 6 -24.61 -11.97 -20.93
C SER A 6 -24.05 -10.63 -21.42
N PRO A 7 -22.74 -10.37 -21.30
CA PRO A 7 -22.14 -9.21 -21.92
C PRO A 7 -21.95 -9.47 -23.42
N SER A 8 -22.44 -8.56 -24.24
CA SER A 8 -22.26 -8.54 -25.69
C SER A 8 -20.76 -8.39 -26.02
N ALA A 9 -20.24 -9.33 -26.80
CA ALA A 9 -18.88 -9.33 -27.31
C ALA A 9 -18.69 -8.19 -28.33
N GLU A 10 -18.09 -7.09 -27.88
CA GLU A 10 -17.41 -6.18 -28.80
C GLU A 10 -16.07 -6.80 -29.23
N HIS A 11 -15.72 -6.54 -30.47
CA HIS A 11 -14.61 -7.13 -31.22
C HIS A 11 -13.30 -7.04 -30.44
N VAL A 12 -12.78 -8.18 -29.99
CA VAL A 12 -11.46 -8.32 -29.38
C VAL A 12 -10.43 -8.26 -30.51
N GLU A 13 -9.74 -7.13 -30.63
CA GLU A 13 -8.47 -7.11 -31.36
C GLU A 13 -7.49 -8.01 -30.61
N SER A 14 -7.02 -9.05 -31.30
CA SER A 14 -6.02 -9.97 -30.81
C SER A 14 -4.73 -9.25 -30.43
N VAL A 15 -4.15 -9.66 -29.30
CA VAL A 15 -2.87 -9.23 -28.74
C VAL A 15 -1.79 -9.13 -29.83
N PRO A 16 -1.14 -7.97 -30.03
CA PRO A 16 0.09 -7.91 -30.81
C PRO A 16 1.14 -8.79 -30.12
N SER A 17 1.70 -9.73 -30.89
CA SER A 17 2.91 -10.46 -30.52
C SER A 17 3.97 -9.51 -29.95
N GLU A 18 4.65 -9.95 -28.90
CA GLU A 18 5.86 -9.32 -28.33
C GLU A 18 6.69 -8.57 -29.38
N SER A 19 6.56 -7.25 -29.42
CA SER A 19 7.64 -6.34 -29.80
C SER A 19 7.16 -4.89 -29.73
N GLN A 20 7.25 -4.25 -28.57
CA GLN A 20 7.56 -2.82 -28.49
C GLN A 20 8.47 -2.59 -27.28
N ASN A 21 9.56 -1.86 -27.52
CA ASN A 21 10.68 -1.60 -26.62
C ASN A 21 10.26 -1.07 -25.23
N HIS A 22 10.00 -1.95 -24.26
CA HIS A 22 9.86 -1.57 -22.86
C HIS A 22 11.18 -1.88 -22.11
N SER A 23 11.96 -0.82 -21.97
CA SER A 23 13.16 -0.62 -21.15
C SER A 23 13.22 -1.41 -19.83
N ASP A 24 14.33 -2.13 -19.62
CA ASP A 24 15.04 -2.55 -18.39
C ASP A 24 14.29 -3.03 -17.12
N ILE A 25 12.96 -3.03 -17.10
CA ILE A 25 12.12 -3.39 -15.95
C ILE A 25 11.67 -4.85 -16.11
N SER A 26 12.09 -5.72 -15.20
CA SER A 26 11.61 -7.11 -15.15
C SER A 26 10.20 -7.16 -14.57
N TYR A 27 9.18 -7.38 -15.41
CA TYR A 27 7.80 -7.54 -14.96
C TYR A 27 7.60 -8.79 -14.07
N ASP A 28 8.44 -9.81 -14.22
CA ASP A 28 8.47 -11.01 -13.37
C ASP A 28 8.81 -10.70 -11.89
N PHE A 29 9.50 -9.59 -11.67
CA PHE A 29 9.83 -9.11 -10.33
C PHE A 29 8.63 -8.45 -9.65
N PHE A 30 7.89 -7.63 -10.40
CA PHE A 30 6.72 -6.91 -9.90
C PHE A 30 5.46 -7.76 -9.83
N THR A 31 5.44 -8.90 -10.53
CA THR A 31 4.31 -9.81 -10.53
C THR A 31 4.76 -11.25 -10.57
N ASN A 32 4.22 -12.07 -9.68
CA ASN A 32 4.34 -13.51 -9.81
C ASN A 32 2.94 -14.11 -10.00
N LYS A 33 2.63 -14.63 -11.20
CA LYS A 33 1.34 -15.32 -11.42
C LYS A 33 1.18 -16.61 -10.59
N LYS A 34 2.28 -17.18 -10.07
CA LYS A 34 2.21 -18.27 -9.07
C LYS A 34 1.94 -17.76 -7.66
N SER A 35 1.83 -16.44 -7.47
CA SER A 35 1.61 -15.80 -6.17
C SER A 35 0.17 -15.50 -5.82
N TYR A 36 -0.79 -15.85 -6.70
CA TYR A 36 -2.21 -15.71 -6.39
C TYR A 36 -2.52 -16.36 -5.03
N GLY A 37 -2.72 -15.52 -4.01
CA GLY A 37 -3.08 -15.92 -2.66
C GLY A 37 -1.91 -16.33 -1.76
N ALA A 38 -0.66 -16.19 -2.21
CA ALA A 38 0.52 -16.54 -1.45
C ALA A 38 1.05 -15.33 -0.67
N PHE A 39 0.58 -15.15 0.57
CA PHE A 39 1.19 -14.21 1.50
C PHE A 39 2.56 -14.74 1.98
N SER A 40 3.46 -13.84 2.35
CA SER A 40 4.52 -14.23 3.28
C SER A 40 3.81 -14.64 4.55
N LEU A 41 4.01 -15.88 4.97
CA LEU A 41 3.39 -16.40 6.17
C LEU A 41 4.39 -16.37 7.31
N THR A 42 3.94 -16.02 8.51
CA THR A 42 4.70 -16.33 9.72
C THR A 42 4.84 -17.85 9.89
N LYS A 43 5.67 -18.27 10.84
CA LYS A 43 5.76 -19.68 11.24
C LYS A 43 4.38 -20.30 11.56
N ASP A 44 3.46 -19.49 12.06
CA ASP A 44 2.10 -19.90 12.43
C ASP A 44 1.09 -19.71 11.29
N HIS A 45 1.56 -19.56 10.05
CA HIS A 45 0.74 -19.44 8.85
C HIS A 45 -0.11 -18.17 8.77
N ASN A 46 0.28 -17.11 9.47
CA ASN A 46 -0.41 -15.82 9.42
C ASN A 46 0.13 -14.94 8.29
N PRO A 47 -0.73 -14.30 7.47
CA PRO A 47 -0.30 -13.37 6.42
C PRO A 47 0.43 -12.15 6.98
N ILE A 48 1.52 -11.75 6.31
CA ILE A 48 2.31 -10.56 6.65
C ILE A 48 2.03 -9.42 5.67
N ILE A 49 1.74 -8.23 6.20
CA ILE A 49 1.73 -6.97 5.45
C ILE A 49 2.97 -6.16 5.86
N GLY A 50 3.88 -5.93 4.91
CA GLY A 50 5.12 -5.18 5.12
C GLY A 50 5.10 -3.77 4.51
N CYS A 51 6.16 -2.99 4.73
CA CYS A 51 6.34 -1.70 4.08
C CYS A 51 6.70 -1.86 2.59
N ILE A 52 6.30 -0.90 1.73
CA ILE A 52 6.68 -0.80 0.31
C ILE A 52 8.16 -0.57 0.03
N ASP A 53 8.98 -0.28 1.03
CA ASP A 53 10.36 0.11 0.77
C ASP A 53 11.10 -0.98 -0.04
N PRO A 54 11.83 -0.59 -1.10
CA PRO A 54 12.32 -1.55 -2.10
C PRO A 54 13.56 -2.33 -1.64
N ARG A 55 14.02 -2.14 -0.40
CA ARG A 55 15.25 -2.72 0.15
C ARG A 55 15.01 -4.12 0.69
N ASP A 56 16.08 -4.90 0.81
CA ASP A 56 15.99 -6.25 1.35
C ASP A 56 16.15 -6.21 2.89
N PRO A 57 15.43 -7.05 3.64
CA PRO A 57 15.70 -7.22 5.07
C PRO A 57 17.11 -7.75 5.32
N ILE A 58 17.77 -7.21 6.35
CA ILE A 58 19.03 -7.78 6.85
C ILE A 58 18.75 -9.18 7.44
N ASP A 59 19.73 -10.08 7.32
CA ASP A 59 19.71 -11.46 7.86
C ASP A 59 18.63 -12.40 7.30
N VAL A 60 18.10 -12.10 6.11
CA VAL A 60 17.24 -13.04 5.36
C VAL A 60 18.03 -13.58 4.17
N ALA A 61 18.17 -14.90 4.07
CA ALA A 61 18.94 -15.50 2.99
C ALA A 61 18.23 -15.28 1.64
N PRO A 62 18.98 -14.99 0.56
CA PRO A 62 18.41 -14.95 -0.79
C PRO A 62 17.70 -16.28 -1.12
N GLY A 63 16.44 -16.21 -1.56
CA GLY A 63 15.61 -17.39 -1.83
C GLY A 63 14.54 -17.69 -0.77
N ASP A 64 14.69 -17.17 0.46
CA ASP A 64 13.71 -17.37 1.54
C ASP A 64 12.48 -16.48 1.41
N HIS A 65 12.54 -15.46 0.55
CA HIS A 65 11.40 -14.62 0.22
C HIS A 65 10.50 -15.31 -0.79
N LYS A 66 9.33 -15.80 -0.38
CA LYS A 66 8.39 -16.41 -1.33
C LYS A 66 7.60 -15.37 -2.09
N ILE A 67 6.86 -14.49 -1.40
CA ILE A 67 6.08 -13.34 -1.92
C ILE A 67 5.65 -12.47 -0.73
N THR A 68 5.63 -11.14 -0.83
CA THR A 68 5.18 -10.27 0.29
C THR A 68 4.13 -9.25 -0.19
N ILE A 69 3.03 -9.09 0.56
CA ILE A 69 2.11 -7.97 0.38
C ILE A 69 2.72 -6.76 1.07
N GLN A 70 2.84 -5.66 0.34
CA GLN A 70 3.49 -4.46 0.82
C GLN A 70 2.54 -3.28 0.68
N THR A 71 2.48 -2.41 1.68
CA THR A 71 1.65 -1.19 1.67
C THR A 71 2.49 0.00 2.11
N ALA A 72 2.07 1.20 1.72
CA ALA A 72 2.84 2.40 1.99
C ALA A 72 2.99 2.64 3.51
N GLY A 73 4.19 2.39 4.06
CA GLY A 73 4.46 2.44 5.51
C GLY A 73 4.21 1.15 6.28
N GLY A 74 3.72 0.09 5.65
CA GLY A 74 3.39 -1.17 6.32
C GLY A 74 2.45 -0.96 7.49
N ALA A 75 2.80 -1.50 8.66
CA ALA A 75 2.05 -1.32 9.91
C ALA A 75 1.73 0.15 10.23
N ALA A 76 2.69 1.06 10.05
CA ALA A 76 2.50 2.48 10.34
C ALA A 76 1.48 3.11 9.38
N GLY A 77 1.50 2.73 8.10
CA GLY A 77 0.52 3.19 7.12
C GLY A 77 -0.90 2.72 7.43
N GLU A 78 -1.05 1.44 7.77
CA GLU A 78 -2.34 0.88 8.19
C GLU A 78 -2.86 1.55 9.46
N GLY A 79 -1.97 1.88 10.40
CA GLY A 79 -2.26 2.66 11.60
C GLY A 79 -2.71 4.09 11.30
N VAL A 80 -2.02 4.80 10.39
CA VAL A 80 -2.43 6.14 9.92
C VAL A 80 -3.83 6.09 9.34
N ASP A 81 -4.10 5.14 8.46
CA ASP A 81 -5.42 5.00 7.85
C ASP A 81 -6.50 4.78 8.93
N ALA A 82 -6.16 4.12 10.05
CA ALA A 82 -7.11 3.74 11.11
C ALA A 82 -7.38 4.93 12.01
N ALA A 83 -6.32 5.59 12.45
CA ALA A 83 -6.39 6.82 13.21
C ALA A 83 -7.14 7.91 12.42
N LEU A 84 -6.98 7.97 11.10
CA LEU A 84 -7.61 8.97 10.25
C LEU A 84 -9.14 8.85 10.25
N TYR A 85 -9.67 7.65 9.96
CA TYR A 85 -11.12 7.48 9.94
C TYR A 85 -11.72 7.64 11.35
N ILE A 86 -11.05 7.14 12.40
CA ILE A 86 -11.51 7.30 13.78
C ILE A 86 -11.54 8.79 14.17
N THR A 87 -10.49 9.54 13.83
CA THR A 87 -10.43 10.99 14.05
C THR A 87 -11.58 11.68 13.33
N ALA A 88 -11.82 11.33 12.05
CA ALA A 88 -12.90 11.90 11.26
C ALA A 88 -14.29 11.60 11.85
N GLU A 89 -14.50 10.41 12.42
CA GLU A 89 -15.76 10.01 13.04
C GLU A 89 -15.97 10.57 14.45
N ASN A 90 -14.90 10.75 15.21
CA ASN A 90 -14.94 11.23 16.59
C ASN A 90 -14.83 12.76 16.69
N SER A 91 -15.57 13.48 15.83
CA SER A 91 -15.62 14.94 15.80
C SER A 91 -14.24 15.60 15.75
N PHE A 92 -13.31 15.02 14.99
CA PHE A 92 -11.94 15.52 14.81
C PHE A 92 -11.12 15.59 16.10
N LYS A 93 -11.42 14.73 17.08
CA LYS A 93 -10.49 14.48 18.19
C LYS A 93 -9.34 13.60 17.68
N PRO A 94 -8.07 14.01 17.82
CA PRO A 94 -6.94 13.22 17.34
C PRO A 94 -6.95 11.83 17.99
N PHE A 95 -6.62 10.82 17.19
CA PHE A 95 -6.46 9.45 17.63
C PHE A 95 -5.03 9.00 17.34
N ASP A 96 -4.34 8.46 18.35
CA ASP A 96 -2.94 8.06 18.21
C ASP A 96 -2.80 6.84 17.29
N ILE A 97 -1.70 6.79 16.53
CA ILE A 97 -1.47 5.76 15.51
C ILE A 97 -1.27 4.39 16.17
N GLU A 98 -0.54 4.34 17.29
CA GLU A 98 -0.32 3.15 18.10
C GLU A 98 -1.64 2.54 18.56
N ASN A 99 -2.50 3.36 19.18
CA ASN A 99 -3.83 2.95 19.63
C ASN A 99 -4.71 2.48 18.45
N ALA A 100 -4.55 3.11 17.28
CA ALA A 100 -5.25 2.70 16.06
C ALA A 100 -4.79 1.33 15.57
N ILE A 101 -3.50 1.05 15.58
CA ILE A 101 -2.94 -0.26 15.22
C ILE A 101 -3.44 -1.34 16.18
N GLU A 102 -3.42 -1.08 17.49
CA GLU A 102 -3.94 -2.03 18.50
C GLU A 102 -5.42 -2.33 18.30
N ARG A 103 -6.22 -1.30 17.97
CA ARG A 103 -7.64 -1.49 17.67
C ARG A 103 -7.84 -2.27 16.37
N ASP A 104 -7.06 -1.99 15.32
CA ASP A 104 -7.13 -2.67 14.02
C ASP A 104 -6.74 -4.16 14.13
N LYS A 105 -5.88 -4.53 15.10
CA LYS A 105 -5.57 -5.94 15.42
C LYS A 105 -6.83 -6.73 15.79
N ASN A 106 -7.79 -6.12 16.47
CA ASN A 106 -9.06 -6.78 16.82
C ASN A 106 -10.00 -6.91 15.60
N VAL A 107 -9.81 -6.05 14.60
CA VAL A 107 -10.58 -6.06 13.34
C VAL A 107 -10.01 -7.11 12.38
N ARG A 108 -8.69 -7.36 12.39
CA ARG A 108 -7.94 -8.10 11.36
C ARG A 108 -7.10 -9.26 11.91
N GLY A 109 -7.49 -9.83 13.04
CA GLY A 109 -6.67 -10.63 13.99
C GLY A 109 -5.75 -11.76 13.51
N ILE A 110 -5.76 -12.10 12.21
CA ILE A 110 -4.85 -13.07 11.58
C ILE A 110 -3.65 -12.40 10.86
N ILE A 111 -3.66 -11.08 10.65
CA ILE A 111 -2.57 -10.40 9.92
C ILE A 111 -1.45 -9.99 10.88
N VAL A 112 -0.21 -10.22 10.46
CA VAL A 112 0.98 -9.67 11.11
C VAL A 112 1.41 -8.41 10.37
N LEU A 113 1.38 -7.30 11.08
CA LEU A 113 1.80 -6.00 10.58
C LEU A 113 3.31 -5.85 10.80
N GLY A 114 4.04 -5.72 9.69
CA GLY A 114 5.49 -5.54 9.67
C GLY A 114 5.89 -4.09 9.50
N ALA A 115 7.06 -3.75 10.05
CA ALA A 115 7.70 -2.45 9.88
C ALA A 115 9.22 -2.62 9.77
N HIS A 116 9.92 -1.49 9.66
CA HIS A 116 11.37 -1.50 9.65
C HIS A 116 11.93 -0.16 10.13
N HIS A 117 13.16 -0.19 10.62
CA HIS A 117 13.91 1.02 10.96
C HIS A 117 14.23 1.83 9.69
N ASP A 118 14.41 3.15 9.84
CA ASP A 118 14.70 4.07 8.73
C ASP A 118 13.65 4.07 7.61
N CYS A 119 12.38 3.95 8.00
CA CYS A 119 11.26 4.01 7.08
C CYS A 119 11.05 5.42 6.53
N LYS A 120 11.16 5.56 5.20
CA LYS A 120 10.89 6.84 4.52
C LYS A 120 9.45 7.31 4.72
N PHE A 121 8.50 6.38 4.83
CA PHE A 121 7.11 6.72 5.15
C PHE A 121 6.99 7.34 6.55
N ILE A 122 7.57 6.71 7.57
CA ILE A 122 7.51 7.22 8.95
C ILE A 122 8.18 8.59 9.04
N LYS A 123 9.38 8.75 8.49
CA LYS A 123 10.09 10.05 8.46
C LYS A 123 9.32 11.12 7.66
N GLY A 124 8.64 10.71 6.60
CA GLY A 124 7.82 11.58 5.75
C GLY A 124 6.39 11.80 6.25
N MET A 125 5.98 11.18 7.37
CA MET A 125 4.58 11.11 7.77
C MET A 125 3.90 12.48 7.94
N PRO A 126 4.54 13.50 8.56
CA PRO A 126 3.93 14.84 8.62
C PRO A 126 3.71 15.47 7.24
N SER A 127 4.61 15.21 6.29
CA SER A 127 4.45 15.68 4.91
C SER A 127 3.35 14.91 4.18
N ILE A 128 3.22 13.60 4.42
CA ILE A 128 2.14 12.77 3.87
C ILE A 128 0.79 13.23 4.40
N LEU A 129 0.65 13.42 5.71
CA LEU A 129 -0.58 13.96 6.31
C LEU A 129 -0.89 15.39 5.80
N GLY A 130 0.14 16.21 5.58
CA GLY A 130 -0.02 17.52 4.94
C GLY A 130 -0.55 17.43 3.52
N GLU A 131 -0.02 16.50 2.71
CA GLU A 131 -0.51 16.20 1.37
C GLU A 131 -1.92 15.58 1.40
N MET A 132 -2.31 14.85 2.45
CA MET A 132 -3.68 14.36 2.61
C MET A 132 -4.66 15.48 3.00
N ASN A 133 -4.20 16.43 3.83
CA ASN A 133 -4.99 17.58 4.26
C ASN A 133 -5.23 18.58 3.14
N ASN A 134 -4.21 18.84 2.31
CA ASN A 134 -4.29 19.73 1.16
C ASN A 134 -3.69 19.05 -0.09
N PRO A 135 -4.42 18.11 -0.71
CA PRO A 135 -3.88 17.27 -1.76
C PRO A 135 -3.61 18.05 -3.03
N SER A 136 -2.41 17.89 -3.57
CA SER A 136 -2.06 18.39 -4.89
C SER A 136 -2.95 17.78 -5.97
N ASN A 137 -2.98 18.42 -7.15
CA ASN A 137 -3.71 17.91 -8.31
C ASN A 137 -3.30 16.47 -8.68
N SER A 138 -2.04 16.09 -8.45
CA SER A 138 -1.56 14.72 -8.74
C SER A 138 -2.15 13.72 -7.74
N THR A 139 -2.12 14.04 -6.45
CA THR A 139 -2.71 13.22 -5.39
C THR A 139 -4.21 13.07 -5.58
N GLN A 140 -4.93 14.17 -5.82
CA GLN A 140 -6.36 14.14 -6.10
C GLN A 140 -6.65 13.21 -7.28
N LYS A 141 -6.12 13.50 -8.48
CA LYS A 141 -6.38 12.69 -9.68
C LYS A 141 -6.08 11.20 -9.49
N SER A 142 -5.03 10.87 -8.73
CA SER A 142 -4.71 9.48 -8.40
C SER A 142 -5.79 8.87 -7.51
N ALA A 143 -6.11 9.52 -6.39
CA ALA A 143 -7.11 9.04 -5.44
C ALA A 143 -8.50 8.88 -6.09
N GLU A 144 -8.95 9.86 -6.88
CA GLU A 144 -10.24 9.83 -7.58
C GLU A 144 -10.33 8.65 -8.56
N ARG A 145 -9.25 8.42 -9.31
CA ARG A 145 -9.16 7.34 -10.28
C ARG A 145 -9.10 5.98 -9.60
N TRP A 146 -8.39 5.85 -8.49
CA TRP A 146 -8.32 4.61 -7.72
C TRP A 146 -9.64 4.32 -7.02
N ALA A 147 -10.31 5.33 -6.44
CA ALA A 147 -11.66 5.18 -5.89
C ALA A 147 -12.67 4.74 -6.97
N SER A 148 -12.54 5.28 -8.19
CA SER A 148 -13.36 4.84 -9.33
C SER A 148 -13.06 3.39 -9.72
N PHE A 149 -11.79 3.00 -9.77
CA PHE A 149 -11.37 1.64 -10.07
C PHE A 149 -11.96 0.63 -9.07
N PHE A 150 -11.94 0.94 -7.78
CA PHE A 150 -12.50 0.06 -6.75
C PHE A 150 -14.01 0.21 -6.53
N HIS A 151 -14.71 0.97 -7.37
CA HIS A 151 -16.16 1.23 -7.25
C HIS A 151 -16.58 1.93 -5.95
N HIS A 152 -15.69 2.72 -5.35
CA HIS A 152 -15.94 3.49 -4.13
C HIS A 152 -16.04 5.01 -4.38
N ARG A 153 -16.10 5.47 -5.65
CA ARG A 153 -16.06 6.90 -6.00
C ARG A 153 -17.06 7.77 -5.24
N GLU A 154 -18.33 7.37 -5.19
CA GLU A 154 -19.37 8.16 -4.53
C GLU A 154 -19.11 8.30 -3.02
N ASN A 155 -18.74 7.21 -2.35
CA ASN A 155 -18.45 7.22 -0.93
C ASN A 155 -17.15 7.95 -0.62
N PHE A 156 -16.14 7.80 -1.49
CA PHE A 156 -14.89 8.53 -1.42
C PHE A 156 -15.14 10.05 -1.48
N ASP A 157 -15.93 10.53 -2.43
CA ASP A 157 -16.23 11.95 -2.58
C ASP A 157 -16.94 12.53 -1.35
N LYS A 158 -17.81 11.75 -0.70
CA LYS A 158 -18.47 12.13 0.56
C LYS A 158 -17.52 12.11 1.76
N ALA A 159 -16.60 11.15 1.81
CA ALA A 159 -15.63 10.99 2.89
C ALA A 159 -14.50 12.04 2.84
N MET A 160 -14.10 12.43 1.64
CA MET A 160 -12.89 13.21 1.38
C MET A 160 -12.77 14.48 2.23
N PRO A 161 -13.78 15.37 2.35
CA PRO A 161 -13.64 16.59 3.15
C PRO A 161 -13.33 16.31 4.62
N ARG A 162 -13.97 15.28 5.20
CA ARG A 162 -13.75 14.89 6.61
C ARG A 162 -12.37 14.25 6.80
N LEU A 163 -11.92 13.44 5.84
CA LEU A 163 -10.59 12.84 5.90
C LEU A 163 -9.48 13.88 5.74
N MET A 164 -9.67 14.88 4.88
CA MET A 164 -8.74 16.00 4.74
C MET A 164 -8.63 16.79 6.05
N GLU A 165 -9.75 17.11 6.70
CA GLU A 165 -9.75 17.78 8.00
C GLU A 165 -9.09 16.93 9.09
N ALA A 166 -9.43 15.65 9.17
CA ALA A 166 -8.81 14.70 10.10
C ALA A 166 -7.29 14.59 9.89
N ALA A 167 -6.82 14.61 8.64
CA ALA A 167 -5.40 14.59 8.32
C ALA A 167 -4.68 15.85 8.85
N GLY A 168 -5.34 17.00 8.81
CA GLY A 168 -4.81 18.26 9.36
C GLY A 168 -4.66 18.19 10.88
N VAL A 169 -5.68 17.70 11.57
CA VAL A 169 -5.65 17.48 13.03
C VAL A 169 -4.55 16.48 13.41
N MET A 170 -4.48 15.34 12.72
CA MET A 170 -3.47 14.33 12.99
C MET A 170 -2.05 14.84 12.71
N LYS A 171 -1.86 15.63 11.65
CA LYS A 171 -0.57 16.25 11.34
C LYS A 171 -0.10 17.13 12.50
N GLN A 172 -0.97 18.02 12.98
CA GLN A 172 -0.65 18.91 14.08
C GLN A 172 -0.32 18.11 15.36
N HIS A 173 -1.17 17.14 15.70
CA HIS A 173 -0.96 16.27 16.86
C HIS A 173 0.40 15.53 16.79
N LEU A 174 0.76 15.04 15.61
CA LEU A 174 2.03 14.35 15.39
C LEU A 174 3.25 15.26 15.53
N GLU A 175 3.16 16.49 14.99
CA GLU A 175 4.20 17.52 15.11
C GLU A 175 4.40 17.99 16.56
N GLU A 176 3.37 17.91 17.40
CA GLU A 176 3.43 18.25 18.84
C GLU A 176 4.05 17.14 19.70
N GLN A 177 3.92 15.87 19.30
CA GLN A 177 4.36 14.74 20.12
C GLN A 177 5.82 14.34 19.94
N ASP A 178 6.42 14.53 18.76
CA ASP A 178 7.81 14.13 18.42
C ASP A 178 8.19 12.68 18.82
N ARG A 179 7.27 11.72 18.59
CA ARG A 179 7.41 10.30 18.99
C ARG A 179 7.39 9.30 17.84
N LEU A 180 7.65 9.76 16.61
CA LEU A 180 7.62 8.90 15.42
C LEU A 180 8.59 7.71 15.48
N GLU A 181 9.70 7.85 16.21
CA GLU A 181 10.67 6.77 16.38
C GLU A 181 10.15 5.66 17.32
N GLU A 182 9.34 6.01 18.32
CA GLU A 182 8.73 5.05 19.26
C GLU A 182 7.66 4.18 18.58
N LEU A 183 7.06 4.64 17.48
CA LEU A 183 6.08 3.87 16.72
C LEU A 183 6.66 2.53 16.22
N VAL A 184 7.92 2.53 15.80
CA VAL A 184 8.59 1.29 15.36
C VAL A 184 8.76 0.31 16.51
N GLU A 185 9.16 0.82 17.68
CA GLU A 185 9.31 0.01 18.91
C GLU A 185 7.96 -0.54 19.39
N HIS A 186 6.92 0.29 19.33
CA HIS A 186 5.55 -0.13 19.62
C HIS A 186 5.12 -1.28 18.71
N ILE A 187 5.34 -1.16 17.40
CA ILE A 187 5.02 -2.22 16.43
C ILE A 187 5.76 -3.52 16.78
N ASP A 188 7.06 -3.46 17.08
CA ASP A 188 7.86 -4.63 17.48
C ASP A 188 7.29 -5.31 18.73
N SER A 189 6.88 -4.50 19.72
CA SER A 189 6.32 -4.99 20.99
C SER A 189 5.00 -5.76 20.87
N MET A 190 4.25 -5.56 19.78
CA MET A 190 2.94 -6.22 19.59
C MET A 190 3.03 -7.73 19.33
N ARG A 191 4.20 -8.22 18.90
CA ARG A 191 4.49 -9.62 18.57
C ARG A 191 5.90 -9.99 19.02
N PRO A 192 6.18 -10.04 20.34
CA PRO A 192 7.53 -10.29 20.85
C PRO A 192 8.08 -11.67 20.49
N ASP A 193 7.21 -12.58 20.06
CA ASP A 193 7.51 -13.94 19.60
C ASP A 193 7.85 -14.02 18.10
N HIS A 194 7.69 -12.93 17.35
CA HIS A 194 7.93 -12.87 15.92
C HIS A 194 8.64 -11.57 15.53
N SER A 195 9.79 -11.65 14.85
CA SER A 195 10.47 -10.46 14.32
C SER A 195 9.65 -9.85 13.17
N ASN A 196 8.77 -8.92 13.51
CA ASN A 196 7.93 -8.14 12.61
C ASN A 196 8.58 -6.79 12.24
N VAL A 197 9.56 -6.33 13.02
CA VAL A 197 10.45 -5.24 12.63
C VAL A 197 11.77 -5.78 12.10
N LYS A 198 12.21 -5.24 10.97
CA LYS A 198 13.49 -5.57 10.34
C LYS A 198 14.36 -4.33 10.16
N ARG A 199 15.66 -4.53 10.02
CA ARG A 199 16.54 -3.53 9.41
C ARG A 199 16.60 -3.79 7.91
N LEU A 200 16.81 -2.74 7.12
CA LEU A 200 16.91 -2.83 5.67
C LEU A 200 18.36 -2.64 5.20
N LEU A 201 18.73 -3.35 4.14
CA LEU A 201 20.05 -3.28 3.51
C LEU A 201 20.04 -2.30 2.32
N GLY A 202 20.99 -1.36 2.31
CA GLY A 202 21.28 -0.46 1.19
C GLY A 202 20.44 0.81 1.14
N ASP A 203 20.79 1.69 0.20
CA ASP A 203 20.10 2.94 -0.08
C ASP A 203 18.93 2.75 -1.06
N ASN A 204 17.88 3.54 -0.89
CA ASN A 204 16.73 3.52 -1.78
C ASN A 204 16.95 4.46 -2.98
N ASN A 205 17.32 3.88 -4.11
CA ASN A 205 17.52 4.52 -5.42
C ASN A 205 16.40 4.20 -6.43
N SER A 206 15.21 3.90 -5.92
CA SER A 206 14.08 3.48 -6.75
C SER A 206 13.64 4.56 -7.74
N LYS A 207 13.40 4.13 -8.98
CA LYS A 207 12.85 4.97 -10.07
C LYS A 207 11.52 4.45 -10.59
N VAL A 208 10.91 3.51 -9.86
CA VAL A 208 9.65 2.88 -10.23
C VAL A 208 8.75 2.85 -9.01
N TYR A 209 7.53 3.36 -9.14
CA TYR A 209 6.49 3.23 -8.12
C TYR A 209 5.34 2.43 -8.71
N VAL A 210 5.08 1.26 -8.14
CA VAL A 210 4.04 0.36 -8.57
C VAL A 210 2.85 0.47 -7.64
N THR A 211 1.68 0.76 -8.20
CA THR A 211 0.40 0.62 -7.51
C THR A 211 -0.30 -0.63 -8.02
N ASN A 212 -0.53 -1.59 -7.12
CA ASN A 212 -1.05 -2.90 -7.48
C ASN A 212 -2.53 -3.02 -7.08
N PHE A 213 -3.38 -3.08 -8.11
CA PHE A 213 -4.83 -3.23 -7.96
C PHE A 213 -5.30 -4.69 -7.94
N HIS A 214 -4.37 -5.65 -7.93
CA HIS A 214 -4.69 -7.06 -7.79
C HIS A 214 -4.47 -7.51 -6.33
N PRO A 215 -5.51 -7.96 -5.60
CA PRO A 215 -5.44 -8.22 -4.16
C PRO A 215 -4.54 -9.41 -3.77
N HIS A 216 -4.16 -10.22 -4.76
CA HIS A 216 -3.45 -11.47 -4.58
C HIS A 216 -2.13 -11.54 -5.36
N VAL A 217 -1.75 -10.48 -6.08
CA VAL A 217 -0.44 -10.46 -6.75
C VAL A 217 0.52 -9.78 -5.80
N GLY A 218 1.61 -10.46 -5.49
CA GLY A 218 2.68 -9.85 -4.72
C GLY A 218 3.99 -9.81 -5.49
N TYR A 219 4.97 -9.21 -4.83
CA TYR A 219 6.30 -9.00 -5.36
C TYR A 219 7.16 -10.26 -5.29
N ASN A 220 7.82 -10.59 -6.39
CA ASN A 220 8.69 -11.75 -6.48
C ASN A 220 10.15 -11.38 -6.19
N ARG A 221 10.51 -11.31 -4.91
CA ARG A 221 11.89 -11.00 -4.50
C ARG A 221 12.93 -11.96 -5.11
N ASN A 222 12.56 -13.19 -5.45
CA ASN A 222 13.46 -14.17 -6.06
C ASN A 222 13.75 -13.92 -7.54
N ALA A 223 12.93 -13.13 -8.24
CA ALA A 223 13.19 -12.71 -9.62
C ALA A 223 14.10 -11.48 -9.71
N LYS A 224 14.57 -10.95 -8.58
CA LYS A 224 15.51 -9.82 -8.53
C LYS A 224 16.80 -10.19 -9.28
N PRO A 225 17.33 -9.30 -10.13
CA PRO A 225 18.63 -9.52 -10.73
C PRO A 225 19.72 -9.68 -9.67
N LYS A 226 20.68 -10.58 -9.92
CA LYS A 226 21.87 -10.75 -9.06
C LYS A 226 22.84 -9.58 -9.17
N ASN A 227 22.80 -8.83 -10.28
CA ASN A 227 23.63 -7.66 -10.48
C ASN A 227 23.10 -6.48 -9.63
N PRO A 228 23.88 -5.92 -8.70
CA PRO A 228 23.42 -4.83 -7.82
C PRO A 228 22.94 -3.58 -8.56
N THR A 229 23.58 -3.21 -9.67
CA THR A 229 23.20 -2.02 -10.46
C THR A 229 21.86 -2.21 -11.15
N GLN A 230 21.63 -3.40 -11.73
CA GLN A 230 20.36 -3.76 -12.35
C GLN A 230 19.26 -4.01 -11.30
N ALA A 231 19.64 -4.54 -10.14
CA ALA A 231 18.74 -4.68 -9.02
C ALA A 231 18.25 -3.32 -8.51
N ALA A 232 19.14 -2.33 -8.41
CA ALA A 232 18.77 -0.98 -7.99
C ALA A 232 17.82 -0.29 -8.98
N SER A 233 17.97 -0.53 -10.30
CA SER A 233 17.08 0.04 -11.31
C SER A 233 15.70 -0.61 -11.36
N ILE A 234 15.59 -1.87 -10.92
CA ILE A 234 14.34 -2.65 -10.92
C ILE A 234 13.67 -2.64 -9.54
N GLN A 235 14.36 -2.22 -8.48
CA GLN A 235 13.82 -2.04 -7.13
C GLN A 235 12.79 -0.91 -7.08
N GLY A 236 11.52 -1.23 -7.32
CA GLY A 236 10.39 -0.30 -7.22
C GLY A 236 9.69 -0.31 -5.85
N TYR A 237 9.09 0.81 -5.46
CA TYR A 237 8.04 0.80 -4.45
C TYR A 237 6.88 -0.06 -4.96
N HIS A 238 6.25 -0.87 -4.10
CA HIS A 238 5.14 -1.74 -4.52
C HIS A 238 3.98 -1.65 -3.52
N ASP A 239 3.01 -0.80 -3.83
CA ASP A 239 1.84 -0.55 -2.99
C ASP A 239 0.67 -1.45 -3.38
N SER A 240 0.42 -2.47 -2.56
CA SER A 240 -0.60 -3.52 -2.76
C SER A 240 -1.95 -3.04 -2.26
N ILE A 241 -2.38 -1.87 -2.72
CA ILE A 241 -3.58 -1.17 -2.23
C ILE A 241 -4.84 -2.06 -2.28
N ALA A 242 -4.99 -2.89 -3.31
CA ALA A 242 -6.12 -3.81 -3.42
C ALA A 242 -6.16 -4.87 -2.32
N ALA A 243 -5.01 -5.27 -1.77
CA ALA A 243 -4.97 -6.21 -0.66
C ALA A 243 -5.52 -5.56 0.62
N SER A 244 -5.12 -4.31 0.93
CA SER A 244 -5.65 -3.57 2.09
C SER A 244 -7.14 -3.28 1.95
N ILE A 245 -7.58 -2.80 0.77
CA ILE A 245 -9.01 -2.56 0.51
C ILE A 245 -9.79 -3.87 0.61
N GLY A 246 -9.34 -4.94 -0.07
CA GLY A 246 -10.04 -6.22 -0.06
C GLY A 246 -10.14 -6.86 1.32
N ASP A 247 -9.18 -6.61 2.19
CA ASP A 247 -9.19 -7.06 3.58
C ASP A 247 -10.17 -6.24 4.44
N VAL A 248 -10.12 -4.90 4.37
CA VAL A 248 -11.08 -4.01 5.04
C VAL A 248 -12.52 -4.28 4.58
N SER A 249 -12.72 -4.50 3.28
CA SER A 249 -14.04 -4.76 2.71
C SER A 249 -14.71 -6.02 3.25
N LYS A 250 -13.91 -6.99 3.74
CA LYS A 250 -14.39 -8.26 4.30
C LYS A 250 -14.52 -8.24 5.82
N SER A 251 -14.14 -7.15 6.48
CA SER A 251 -14.22 -7.04 7.93
C SER A 251 -15.67 -7.06 8.41
N HIS A 252 -16.01 -8.04 9.25
CA HIS A 252 -17.34 -8.15 9.90
C HIS A 252 -17.47 -7.32 11.18
N PHE A 253 -16.37 -6.71 11.65
CA PHE A 253 -16.33 -5.92 12.88
C PHE A 253 -16.52 -4.41 12.64
N MET A 254 -16.67 -4.00 11.38
CA MET A 254 -16.93 -2.62 10.96
C MET A 254 -18.35 -2.51 10.41
N THR A 255 -19.03 -1.41 10.74
CA THR A 255 -20.22 -0.98 10.00
C THR A 255 -19.86 -0.60 8.57
N ASP A 256 -20.85 -0.56 7.67
CA ASP A 256 -20.59 -0.17 6.28
C ASP A 256 -20.03 1.24 6.18
N GLN A 257 -20.48 2.18 7.03
CA GLN A 257 -19.94 3.54 7.07
C GLN A 257 -18.47 3.56 7.49
N GLU A 258 -18.10 2.87 8.58
CA GLU A 258 -16.71 2.76 9.04
C GLU A 258 -15.82 2.16 7.94
N ARG A 259 -16.31 1.11 7.27
CA ARG A 259 -15.61 0.43 6.18
C ARG A 259 -15.36 1.37 5.00
N GLU A 260 -16.35 2.12 4.56
CA GLU A 260 -16.19 3.08 3.45
C GLU A 260 -15.22 4.23 3.81
N MET A 261 -15.28 4.75 5.04
CA MET A 261 -14.33 5.76 5.52
C MET A 261 -12.90 5.20 5.61
N ARG A 262 -12.74 3.95 6.07
CA ARG A 262 -11.45 3.25 6.12
C ARG A 262 -10.87 3.04 4.73
N ILE A 263 -11.67 2.60 3.76
CA ILE A 263 -11.26 2.43 2.35
C ILE A 263 -10.85 3.77 1.75
N ALA A 264 -11.62 4.82 1.97
CA ALA A 264 -11.28 6.15 1.49
C ALA A 264 -9.96 6.67 2.11
N SER A 265 -9.70 6.35 3.38
CA SER A 265 -8.44 6.66 4.07
C SER A 265 -7.24 5.97 3.41
N ILE A 266 -7.36 4.67 3.13
CA ILE A 266 -6.34 3.87 2.42
C ILE A 266 -6.02 4.50 1.06
N ILE A 267 -7.05 4.82 0.27
CA ILE A 267 -6.89 5.41 -1.06
C ILE A 267 -6.16 6.76 -0.99
N LEU A 268 -6.58 7.62 -0.05
CA LEU A 268 -5.99 8.94 0.13
C LEU A 268 -4.53 8.85 0.60
N ARG A 269 -4.21 8.01 1.60
CA ARG A 269 -2.83 7.80 2.08
C ARG A 269 -1.95 7.28 0.97
N SER A 270 -2.38 6.24 0.26
CA SER A 270 -1.58 5.65 -0.82
C SER A 270 -1.26 6.69 -1.91
N ALA A 271 -2.23 7.54 -2.27
CA ALA A 271 -2.04 8.58 -3.28
C ALA A 271 -1.09 9.68 -2.79
N ALA A 272 -1.29 10.15 -1.55
CA ALA A 272 -0.43 11.16 -0.94
C ALA A 272 1.00 10.65 -0.75
N THR A 273 1.16 9.39 -0.34
CA THR A 273 2.46 8.75 -0.16
C THR A 273 3.22 8.67 -1.47
N ARG A 274 2.55 8.24 -2.56
CA ARG A 274 3.12 8.27 -3.91
C ARG A 274 3.68 9.66 -4.20
N SER A 275 2.85 10.71 -4.09
CA SER A 275 3.29 12.08 -4.39
C SER A 275 4.45 12.55 -3.52
N VAL A 276 4.40 12.33 -2.20
CA VAL A 276 5.42 12.83 -1.27
C VAL A 276 6.74 12.10 -1.41
N LEU A 277 6.73 10.77 -1.53
CA LEU A 277 7.98 9.99 -1.59
C LEU A 277 8.70 10.11 -2.95
N THR A 278 7.99 10.55 -3.99
CA THR A 278 8.56 10.67 -5.34
C THR A 278 8.72 12.10 -5.83
N LYS A 279 8.35 13.12 -5.03
CA LYS A 279 8.36 14.53 -5.46
C LYS A 279 9.73 15.01 -5.97
N ASP A 280 10.81 14.49 -5.40
CA ASP A 280 12.19 14.89 -5.71
C ASP A 280 12.88 13.92 -6.69
N VAL A 281 12.12 13.00 -7.32
CA VAL A 281 12.64 12.03 -8.29
C VAL A 281 11.93 12.25 -9.64
N PRO A 282 12.38 13.21 -10.46
CA PRO A 282 11.70 13.59 -11.70
C PRO A 282 11.63 12.46 -12.73
N GLU A 283 12.56 11.50 -12.67
CA GLU A 283 12.58 10.32 -13.52
C GLU A 283 11.74 9.14 -12.99
N MET A 284 10.94 9.35 -11.93
CA MET A 284 10.07 8.32 -11.38
C MET A 284 9.04 7.86 -12.41
N ARG A 285 9.01 6.55 -12.67
CA ARG A 285 7.99 5.90 -13.49
C ARG A 285 6.89 5.35 -12.60
N PHE A 286 5.64 5.55 -12.97
CA PHE A 286 4.50 5.02 -12.21
C PHE A 286 3.81 3.93 -13.00
N ILE A 287 3.69 2.75 -12.39
CA ILE A 287 3.10 1.58 -13.04
C ILE A 287 1.90 1.14 -12.22
N GLU A 288 0.79 0.90 -12.89
CA GLU A 288 -0.39 0.32 -12.28
C GLU A 288 -0.61 -1.08 -12.79
N ILE A 289 -0.78 -2.01 -11.86
CA ILE A 289 -1.06 -3.41 -12.17
C ILE A 289 -2.55 -3.64 -11.98
N MET A 290 -3.24 -3.92 -13.08
CA MET A 290 -4.68 -4.14 -13.12
C MET A 290 -4.98 -5.64 -13.36
N PRO A 291 -5.97 -6.23 -12.69
CA PRO A 291 -6.56 -7.50 -13.13
C PRO A 291 -7.21 -7.35 -14.52
N SER A 292 -7.08 -8.36 -15.37
CA SER A 292 -7.78 -8.49 -16.65
C SER A 292 -8.25 -9.93 -16.87
N VAL A 293 -9.13 -10.14 -17.86
CA VAL A 293 -9.65 -11.48 -18.21
C VAL A 293 -8.52 -12.42 -18.63
N ASP A 294 -7.50 -11.89 -19.31
CA ASP A 294 -6.33 -12.65 -19.79
C ASP A 294 -5.15 -12.67 -18.79
N GLY A 295 -5.33 -12.10 -17.60
CA GLY A 295 -4.35 -12.10 -16.52
C GLY A 295 -4.09 -10.73 -15.90
N LEU A 296 -2.88 -10.20 -16.08
CA LEU A 296 -2.45 -8.91 -15.51
C LEU A 296 -2.17 -7.93 -16.64
N HIS A 297 -2.68 -6.71 -16.50
CA HIS A 297 -2.44 -5.60 -17.40
C HIS A 297 -1.61 -4.54 -16.68
N PHE A 298 -0.55 -4.07 -17.35
CA PHE A 298 0.35 -3.05 -16.81
C PHE A 298 0.11 -1.74 -17.53
N LYS A 299 -0.15 -0.69 -16.76
CA LYS A 299 -0.36 0.65 -17.29
C LYS A 299 0.66 1.60 -16.71
N GLU A 300 1.55 2.12 -17.55
CA GLU A 300 2.37 3.26 -17.15
C GLU A 300 1.48 4.52 -17.12
N VAL A 301 1.55 5.26 -16.02
CA VAL A 301 0.77 6.48 -15.79
C VAL A 301 1.70 7.64 -15.49
N ASN A 302 1.31 8.83 -15.94
CA ASN A 302 1.98 10.08 -15.59
C ASN A 302 1.46 10.57 -14.23
#